data_AF-A0A382AVM6-F1
#
_entry.id   AF-A0A382AVM6-F1
#
_cell.length_a   1.000
_cell.length_b   1.000
_cell.length_c   1.000
_cell.angle_alpha   90.00
_cell.angle_beta   90.00
_cell.angle_gamma   90.00
#
_symmetry.space_group_name_H-M   'P 1'
#
loop_
_entity.id
_entity.type
_entity.pdbx_description
1 polymer ?
#
loop_
_entity_poly.entity_id
_entity_poly.type
_entity_poly.pdbx_seq_one_letter_code
_entity_poly.pdbx_strand_id
1 'polypeptide(L)'
;MTFEEIRIVCVVYISALFPVFLLLYLKNKNSLPKWIPSVYIMAFFVCAIGWELWFTYGWIDGDSVDLRRSANLNIMIPKHINWLMNSMGDAGTVCLGGLWLIWVVSGKNKSIFHLWNWQAFFILLIWCLSQNIFVEMFLYYDQLSPDKRISWAPLSPIGQYFN
;
A
#
# COMPACT_ATOMS: atom_id res chain seq x y z
N MET A 1 -7.45 24.18 2.82
CA MET A 1 -7.48 22.74 2.51
C MET A 1 -8.61 22.48 1.54
N THR A 2 -8.35 21.84 0.42
CA THR A 2 -9.37 21.54 -0.60
C THR A 2 -10.09 20.23 -0.26
N PHE A 3 -11.25 20.00 -0.89
CA PHE A 3 -11.98 18.73 -0.75
C PHE A 3 -11.12 17.53 -1.19
N GLU A 4 -10.35 17.71 -2.27
CA GLU A 4 -9.43 16.69 -2.79
C GLU A 4 -8.35 16.31 -1.76
N GLU A 5 -7.75 17.30 -1.08
CA GLU A 5 -6.74 17.07 -0.04
C GLU A 5 -7.34 16.29 1.15
N ILE A 6 -8.56 16.64 1.57
CA ILE A 6 -9.26 15.93 2.66
C ILE A 6 -9.54 14.49 2.25
N ARG A 7 -10.01 14.26 1.01
CA ARG A 7 -10.25 12.90 0.50
C ARG A 7 -8.98 12.07 0.57
N ILE A 8 -7.84 12.59 0.10
CA ILE A 8 -6.56 11.89 0.13
C ILE A 8 -6.20 11.51 1.56
N VAL A 9 -6.30 12.46 2.49
CA VAL A 9 -6.01 12.23 3.92
C VAL A 9 -6.89 11.12 4.49
N CYS A 10 -8.21 11.19 4.26
CA CYS A 10 -9.14 10.18 4.73
C CYS A 10 -8.82 8.80 4.14
N VAL A 11 -8.58 8.71 2.83
CA VAL A 11 -8.29 7.43 2.18
C VAL A 11 -7.01 6.81 2.74
N VAL A 12 -5.92 7.58 2.89
CA VAL A 12 -4.64 7.08 3.44
C VAL A 12 -4.81 6.55 4.86
N TYR A 13 -5.46 7.32 5.75
CA TYR A 13 -5.63 6.87 7.14
C TYR A 13 -6.60 5.69 7.25
N ILE A 14 -7.71 5.69 6.50
CA ILE A 14 -8.68 4.58 6.54
C ILE A 14 -8.05 3.31 5.97
N SER A 15 -7.36 3.38 4.83
CA SER A 15 -6.72 2.21 4.21
C SER A 15 -5.59 1.63 5.06
N ALA A 16 -4.90 2.46 5.85
CA ALA A 16 -3.86 2.03 6.77
C ALA A 16 -4.44 1.42 8.06
N LEU A 17 -5.39 2.10 8.69
CA LEU A 17 -5.83 1.78 10.06
C LEU A 17 -6.95 0.74 10.08
N PHE A 18 -7.89 0.78 9.14
CA PHE A 18 -9.03 -0.15 9.13
C PHE A 18 -8.60 -1.62 9.07
N PRO A 19 -7.68 -2.03 8.18
CA PRO A 19 -7.21 -3.42 8.14
C PRO A 19 -6.54 -3.86 9.45
N VAL A 20 -5.81 -2.96 10.11
CA VAL A 20 -5.16 -3.24 11.40
C VAL A 20 -6.19 -3.45 12.50
N PHE A 21 -7.17 -2.57 12.62
CA PHE A 21 -8.27 -2.73 13.57
C PHE A 21 -9.03 -4.03 13.34
N LEU A 22 -9.35 -4.34 12.08
CA LEU A 22 -10.02 -5.58 11.70
C LEU A 22 -9.17 -6.81 12.07
N LEU A 23 -7.86 -6.77 11.79
CA LEU A 23 -6.94 -7.87 12.12
C LEU A 23 -6.88 -8.11 13.63
N LEU A 24 -6.73 -7.05 14.43
CA LEU A 24 -6.71 -7.15 15.90
C LEU A 24 -8.03 -7.70 16.44
N TYR A 25 -9.16 -7.21 15.92
CA TYR A 25 -10.48 -7.68 16.30
C TYR A 25 -10.69 -9.17 16.02
N LEU A 26 -10.36 -9.63 14.80
CA LEU A 26 -10.54 -11.03 14.41
C LEU A 26 -9.53 -11.96 15.09
N LYS A 27 -8.32 -11.46 15.40
CA LYS A 27 -7.32 -12.18 16.20
C LYS A 27 -7.83 -12.43 17.61
N ASN A 28 -8.41 -11.42 18.25
CA ASN A 28 -8.98 -11.55 19.60
C ASN A 28 -10.14 -12.56 19.64
N LYS A 29 -10.86 -12.73 18.53
CA LYS A 29 -11.91 -13.74 18.36
C LYS A 29 -11.40 -15.14 17.97
N ASN A 30 -10.08 -15.37 17.92
CA ASN A 30 -9.47 -16.60 17.41
C ASN A 30 -10.01 -17.05 16.04
N SER A 31 -10.50 -16.11 15.24
CA SER A 31 -11.15 -16.37 13.95
C SER A 31 -10.18 -16.26 12.77
N LEU A 32 -8.93 -15.87 13.03
CA LEU A 32 -7.87 -15.76 12.02
C LEU A 32 -6.90 -16.94 12.07
N PRO A 33 -6.48 -17.46 10.89
CA PRO A 33 -5.32 -18.34 10.81
C PRO A 33 -4.08 -17.69 11.42
N LYS A 34 -3.27 -18.49 12.13
CA LYS A 34 -2.07 -18.01 12.84
C LYS A 34 -1.01 -17.36 11.94
N TRP A 35 -1.01 -17.69 10.64
CA TRP A 35 -0.05 -17.16 9.68
C TRP A 35 -0.39 -15.76 9.16
N ILE A 36 -1.66 -15.32 9.27
CA ILE A 36 -2.11 -14.03 8.72
C ILE A 36 -1.38 -12.84 9.37
N PRO A 37 -1.24 -12.75 10.71
CA PRO A 37 -0.48 -11.66 11.32
C PRO A 37 0.99 -11.64 10.88
N SER A 38 1.61 -12.81 10.71
CA SER A 38 3.00 -12.90 10.23
C SER A 38 3.14 -12.38 8.79
N VAL A 39 2.19 -12.72 7.91
CA VAL A 39 2.17 -12.21 6.53
C VAL A 39 1.98 -10.69 6.51
N TYR A 40 1.08 -10.14 7.34
CA TYR A 40 0.93 -8.70 7.46
C TYR A 40 2.23 -8.01 7.88
N ILE A 41 2.88 -8.49 8.94
CA ILE A 41 4.13 -7.91 9.45
C ILE A 41 5.24 -7.98 8.38
N MET A 42 5.37 -9.12 7.70
CA MET A 42 6.35 -9.28 6.64
C MET A 42 6.06 -8.35 5.46
N ALA A 43 4.81 -8.29 5.00
CA ALA A 43 4.40 -7.40 3.92
C ALA A 43 4.66 -5.93 4.27
N PHE A 44 4.39 -5.52 5.51
CA PHE A 44 4.68 -4.18 6.01
C PHE A 44 6.17 -3.82 5.83
N PHE A 45 7.08 -4.70 6.27
CA PHE A 45 8.51 -4.45 6.12
C PHE A 45 8.97 -4.48 4.67
N VAL A 46 8.40 -5.37 3.86
CA VAL A 46 8.68 -5.43 2.42
C VAL A 46 8.28 -4.12 1.73
N CYS A 47 7.11 -3.56 2.03
CA CYS A 47 6.66 -2.30 1.43
C CYS A 47 7.48 -1.10 1.98
N ALA A 48 7.71 -1.07 3.29
CA ALA A 48 8.48 -0.02 3.94
C ALA A 48 9.90 0.10 3.37
N ILE A 49 10.64 -1.02 3.35
CA ILE A 49 12.03 -1.07 2.89
C ILE A 49 12.09 -1.13 1.35
N GLY A 50 11.07 -1.69 0.70
CA GLY A 50 11.04 -1.88 -0.74
C GLY A 50 10.80 -0.60 -1.53
N TRP A 51 9.94 0.29 -1.05
CA TRP A 51 9.67 1.57 -1.73
C TRP A 51 9.24 2.73 -0.83
N GLU A 52 8.46 2.51 0.23
CA GLU A 52 7.81 3.64 0.93
C GLU A 52 8.80 4.59 1.60
N LEU A 53 9.87 4.07 2.21
CA LEU A 53 10.92 4.92 2.78
C LEU A 53 11.64 5.71 1.70
N TRP A 54 11.99 5.07 0.58
CA TRP A 54 12.68 5.70 -0.53
C TRP A 54 11.83 6.82 -1.15
N PHE A 55 10.57 6.54 -1.46
CA PHE A 55 9.64 7.50 -2.04
C PHE A 55 9.30 8.64 -1.08
N THR A 56 9.20 8.35 0.22
CA THR A 56 8.91 9.36 1.24
C THR A 56 10.09 10.30 1.44
N TYR A 57 11.30 9.77 1.53
CA TYR A 57 12.49 10.55 1.86
C TYR A 57 13.25 11.09 0.66
N GLY A 58 13.07 10.56 -0.54
CA GLY A 58 13.83 11.00 -1.71
C GLY A 58 15.29 10.57 -1.64
N TRP A 59 15.59 9.37 -1.12
CA TRP A 59 16.98 9.02 -0.76
C TRP A 59 17.94 8.94 -1.95
N ILE A 60 17.47 8.48 -3.11
CA ILE A 60 18.31 8.32 -4.31
C ILE A 60 17.59 8.93 -5.50
N ASP A 61 18.15 10.02 -6.02
CA ASP A 61 17.75 10.68 -7.26
C ASP A 61 16.26 11.07 -7.35
N GLY A 62 15.60 11.29 -6.21
CA GLY A 62 14.21 11.69 -6.13
C GLY A 62 13.95 12.80 -5.14
N ASP A 63 12.85 13.51 -5.34
CA ASP A 63 12.35 14.52 -4.42
C ASP A 63 11.62 13.83 -3.26
N SER A 64 11.84 14.36 -2.07
CA SER A 64 11.10 13.92 -0.91
C SER A 64 9.62 14.29 -1.00
N VAL A 65 8.76 13.50 -0.36
CA VAL A 65 7.30 13.65 -0.48
C VAL A 65 6.80 15.04 -0.08
N ASP A 66 7.50 15.71 0.83
CA ASP A 66 7.19 17.05 1.28
C ASP A 66 7.41 18.14 0.23
N LEU A 67 8.32 17.92 -0.71
CA LEU A 67 8.52 18.77 -1.88
C LEU A 67 7.50 18.48 -2.98
N ARG A 68 6.99 17.25 -3.02
CA ARG A 68 6.07 16.78 -4.06
C ARG A 68 4.59 17.07 -3.78
N ARG A 69 4.23 17.59 -2.60
CA ARG A 69 2.83 17.85 -2.19
C ARG A 69 2.63 19.24 -1.57
N SER A 70 1.36 19.63 -1.42
CA SER A 70 0.99 20.90 -0.82
C SER A 70 1.38 21.00 0.67
N ALA A 71 1.52 22.24 1.17
CA ALA A 71 1.77 22.50 2.59
C ALA A 71 0.67 21.92 3.50
N ASN A 72 -0.60 21.94 3.06
CA ASN A 72 -1.71 21.38 3.84
C ASN A 72 -1.58 19.87 4.02
N LEU A 73 -1.25 19.14 2.95
CA LEU A 73 -1.03 17.69 3.01
C LEU A 73 0.19 17.34 3.88
N ASN A 74 1.23 18.18 3.83
CA ASN A 74 2.40 18.05 4.72
C ASN A 74 2.06 18.15 6.19
N ILE A 75 1.11 19.01 6.56
CA ILE A 75 0.64 19.16 7.94
C ILE A 75 -0.18 17.93 8.36
N MET A 76 -1.09 17.45 7.51
CA MET A 76 -2.03 16.37 7.86
C MET A 76 -1.43 14.97 7.84
N ILE A 77 -0.48 14.73 6.94
CA ILE A 77 0.27 13.47 6.86
C ILE A 77 1.75 13.83 6.91
N PRO A 78 2.33 14.11 8.08
CA PRO A 78 3.75 14.46 8.17
C PRO A 78 4.63 13.41 7.49
N LYS A 79 5.75 13.83 6.90
CA LYS A 79 6.69 12.95 6.18
C LYS A 79 7.05 11.67 6.96
N HIS A 80 7.31 11.82 8.26
CA HIS A 80 7.65 10.70 9.15
C HIS A 80 6.48 9.75 9.47
N ILE A 81 5.25 10.15 9.15
CA ILE A 81 4.03 9.35 9.25
C ILE A 81 3.64 8.77 7.89
N ASN A 82 3.97 9.45 6.79
CA ASN A 82 3.59 9.07 5.43
C ASN A 82 4.02 7.64 5.07
N TRP A 83 5.33 7.34 5.18
CA TRP A 83 5.85 6.01 4.86
C TRP A 83 5.17 4.92 5.70
N LEU A 84 4.86 5.22 6.97
CA LEU A 84 4.24 4.30 7.90
C LEU A 84 2.81 3.99 7.47
N MET A 85 2.00 5.02 7.21
CA MET A 85 0.61 4.86 6.80
C MET A 85 0.50 4.11 5.47
N ASN A 86 1.31 4.49 4.47
CA ASN A 86 1.29 3.81 3.18
C ASN A 86 1.74 2.35 3.31
N SER A 87 2.81 2.06 4.06
CA SER A 87 3.27 0.68 4.28
C SER A 87 2.21 -0.18 4.99
N MET A 88 1.45 0.41 5.92
CA MET A 88 0.31 -0.25 6.57
C MET A 88 -0.84 -0.46 5.59
N GLY A 89 -1.11 0.50 4.71
CA GLY A 89 -2.10 0.40 3.64
C GLY A 89 -1.77 -0.72 2.65
N ASP A 90 -0.53 -0.80 2.20
CA ASP A 90 -0.06 -1.85 1.29
C ASP A 90 -0.11 -3.23 1.95
N ALA A 91 0.36 -3.35 3.19
CA ALA A 91 0.29 -4.61 3.93
C ALA A 91 -1.16 -5.04 4.23
N GLY A 92 -2.02 -4.08 4.57
CA GLY A 92 -3.40 -4.33 4.96
C GLY A 92 -4.35 -4.41 3.78
N THR A 93 -4.64 -3.25 3.19
CA THR A 93 -5.61 -3.13 2.09
C THR A 93 -5.17 -3.90 0.87
N VAL A 94 -3.90 -3.80 0.46
CA VAL A 94 -3.44 -4.47 -0.78
C VAL A 94 -3.16 -5.95 -0.53
N CYS A 95 -2.24 -6.30 0.37
CA CYS A 95 -1.82 -7.68 0.57
C CYS A 95 -2.93 -8.53 1.22
N LEU A 96 -3.41 -8.17 2.42
CA LEU A 96 -4.48 -8.95 3.05
C LEU A 96 -5.81 -8.85 2.30
N GLY A 97 -6.12 -7.69 1.70
CA GLY A 97 -7.30 -7.55 0.84
C GLY A 97 -7.24 -8.49 -0.37
N GLY A 98 -6.08 -8.64 -1.00
CA GLY A 98 -5.87 -9.59 -2.10
C GLY A 98 -6.06 -11.05 -1.65
N LEU A 99 -5.49 -11.43 -0.50
CA LEU A 99 -5.71 -12.77 0.08
C LEU A 99 -7.18 -13.02 0.42
N TRP A 100 -7.87 -12.02 0.95
CA TRP A 100 -9.29 -12.10 1.24
C TRP A 100 -10.12 -12.26 -0.04
N LEU A 101 -9.79 -11.52 -1.11
CA LEU A 101 -10.45 -11.66 -2.41
C LEU A 101 -10.27 -13.06 -3.00
N ILE A 102 -9.05 -13.62 -2.97
CA ILE A 102 -8.82 -15.02 -3.38
C ILE A 102 -9.73 -15.96 -2.60
N TRP A 103 -9.77 -15.81 -1.27
CA TRP A 103 -10.56 -16.68 -0.40
C TRP A 103 -12.06 -16.60 -0.73
N VAL A 104 -12.61 -15.40 -0.92
CA VAL A 104 -14.02 -15.20 -1.25
C VAL A 104 -14.36 -15.76 -2.64
N VAL A 105 -13.59 -15.40 -3.66
CA VAL A 105 -13.84 -15.82 -5.06
C VAL A 105 -13.70 -17.34 -5.22
N SER A 106 -12.85 -17.97 -4.41
CA SER A 106 -12.63 -19.42 -4.43
C SER A 106 -13.63 -20.20 -3.56
N GLY A 107 -14.79 -19.62 -3.25
CA GLY A 107 -15.83 -20.27 -2.46
C GLY A 107 -15.41 -20.57 -1.02
N LYS A 108 -14.52 -19.75 -0.44
CA LYS A 108 -13.94 -19.91 0.90
C LYS A 108 -13.08 -21.17 1.08
N ASN A 109 -12.62 -21.76 -0.02
CA ASN A 109 -11.75 -22.92 0.02
C ASN A 109 -10.33 -22.55 0.49
N LYS A 110 -9.92 -23.12 1.63
CA LYS A 110 -8.59 -22.87 2.22
C LYS A 110 -7.45 -23.60 1.49
N SER A 111 -7.75 -24.66 0.73
CA SER A 111 -6.71 -25.43 0.02
C SER A 111 -5.96 -24.60 -1.01
N ILE A 112 -6.57 -23.50 -1.48
CA ILE A 112 -5.98 -22.62 -2.49
C ILE A 112 -4.71 -21.90 -2.04
N PHE A 113 -4.48 -21.80 -0.72
CA PHE A 113 -3.26 -21.20 -0.18
C PHE A 113 -2.11 -22.20 0.02
N HIS A 114 -2.36 -23.50 -0.17
CA HIS A 114 -1.38 -24.56 0.08
C HIS A 114 -0.72 -25.07 -1.20
N LEU A 115 -1.37 -24.88 -2.36
CA LEU A 115 -0.91 -25.38 -3.65
C LEU A 115 -0.97 -24.26 -4.68
N TRP A 116 -0.11 -24.35 -5.68
CA TRP A 116 -0.15 -23.44 -6.82
C TRP A 116 -1.53 -23.48 -7.49
N ASN A 117 -2.10 -22.30 -7.76
CA ASN A 117 -3.38 -22.18 -8.41
C ASN A 117 -3.40 -20.97 -9.35
N TRP A 118 -3.63 -21.21 -10.65
CA TRP A 118 -3.68 -20.17 -11.67
C TRP A 118 -4.78 -19.14 -11.46
N GLN A 119 -5.94 -19.55 -10.95
CA GLN A 119 -7.04 -18.64 -10.65
C GLN A 119 -6.64 -17.65 -9.54
N ALA A 120 -6.03 -18.15 -8.45
CA ALA A 120 -5.53 -17.28 -7.38
C ALA A 120 -4.44 -16.30 -7.88
N PHE A 121 -3.55 -16.78 -8.76
CA PHE A 121 -2.55 -15.94 -9.40
C PHE A 121 -3.17 -14.79 -10.20
N PHE A 122 -4.12 -15.09 -11.10
CA PHE A 122 -4.76 -14.05 -11.91
C PHE A 122 -5.60 -13.07 -11.08
N ILE A 123 -6.26 -13.54 -10.01
CA ILE A 123 -6.97 -12.65 -9.06
C ILE A 123 -5.99 -11.67 -8.43
N LEU A 124 -4.84 -12.15 -7.92
CA LEU A 124 -3.83 -11.27 -7.32
C LEU A 124 -3.20 -10.33 -8.34
N LEU A 125 -2.91 -10.81 -9.56
CA LEU A 125 -2.33 -9.99 -10.61
C LEU A 125 -3.26 -8.82 -10.94
N ILE A 126 -4.53 -9.10 -11.21
CA ILE A 126 -5.53 -8.07 -11.52
C ILE A 126 -5.70 -7.12 -10.33
N TRP A 127 -5.77 -7.66 -9.10
CA TRP A 127 -5.91 -6.87 -7.89
C TRP A 127 -4.74 -5.90 -7.70
N CYS A 128 -3.49 -6.39 -7.72
CA CYS A 128 -2.30 -5.58 -7.50
C CYS A 128 -2.14 -4.52 -8.59
N LEU A 129 -2.35 -4.87 -9.86
CA LEU A 129 -2.29 -3.89 -10.96
C LEU A 129 -3.37 -2.83 -10.84
N SER A 130 -4.61 -3.23 -10.55
CA SER A 130 -5.72 -2.28 -10.41
C SER A 130 -5.54 -1.36 -9.21
N GLN A 131 -5.06 -1.88 -8.08
CA GLN A 131 -4.76 -1.05 -6.90
C GLN A 131 -3.63 -0.07 -7.19
N ASN A 132 -2.56 -0.51 -7.87
CA ASN A 132 -1.44 0.36 -8.21
C ASN A 132 -1.89 1.52 -9.13
N ILE A 133 -2.63 1.21 -10.21
CA ILE A 133 -3.21 2.22 -11.11
C ILE A 133 -4.15 3.16 -10.35
N PHE A 134 -5.01 2.62 -9.47
CA PHE A 134 -5.93 3.45 -8.71
C PHE A 134 -5.20 4.44 -7.79
N VAL A 135 -4.21 3.98 -7.04
CA VAL A 135 -3.41 4.83 -6.15
C VAL A 135 -2.67 5.90 -6.95
N GLU A 136 -2.03 5.51 -8.05
CA GLU A 136 -1.29 6.43 -8.91
C GLU A 136 -2.19 7.52 -9.50
N MET A 137 -3.33 7.14 -10.08
CA MET A 137 -4.21 8.06 -10.80
C MET A 137 -5.11 8.91 -9.90
N PHE A 138 -5.47 8.43 -8.70
CA PHE A 138 -6.47 9.11 -7.86
C PHE A 138 -5.94 9.66 -6.54
N LEU A 139 -4.82 9.14 -6.03
CA LEU A 139 -4.20 9.62 -4.78
C LEU A 139 -2.91 10.39 -5.04
N TYR A 140 -2.10 9.92 -5.99
CA TYR A 140 -0.76 10.45 -6.21
C TYR A 140 -0.55 11.16 -7.54
N TYR A 141 -1.60 11.38 -8.33
CA TYR A 141 -1.49 12.05 -9.63
C TYR A 141 -0.68 13.35 -9.56
N ASP A 142 -1.03 14.23 -8.61
CA ASP A 142 -0.32 15.49 -8.41
C ASP A 142 1.07 15.30 -7.81
N GLN A 143 1.35 14.18 -7.14
CA GLN A 143 2.65 13.88 -6.50
C GLN A 143 3.66 13.20 -7.44
N LEU A 144 3.18 12.69 -8.57
CA LEU A 144 3.94 11.94 -9.58
C LEU A 144 3.92 12.68 -10.92
N SER A 145 3.62 13.99 -10.89
CA SER A 145 3.66 14.83 -12.08
C SER A 145 5.07 14.88 -12.68
N PRO A 146 5.25 15.13 -13.99
CA PRO A 146 6.54 15.01 -14.67
C PRO A 146 7.67 15.89 -14.09
N ASP A 147 7.32 16.96 -13.39
CA ASP A 147 8.23 17.86 -12.69
C ASP A 147 8.69 17.33 -11.31
N LYS A 148 8.11 16.23 -10.83
CA LYS A 148 8.33 15.66 -9.49
C LYS A 148 9.01 14.31 -9.57
N ARG A 149 10.21 14.26 -9.03
CA ARG A 149 11.11 13.11 -9.16
C ARG A 149 10.81 12.05 -8.10
N ILE A 150 10.46 10.82 -8.48
CA ILE A 150 10.27 9.68 -7.57
C ILE A 150 11.58 8.95 -7.30
N SER A 151 12.01 8.85 -6.04
CA SER A 151 13.26 8.15 -5.68
C SER A 151 13.36 6.77 -6.30
N TRP A 152 14.58 6.36 -6.69
CA TRP A 152 14.87 4.95 -6.89
C TRP A 152 14.55 4.16 -5.62
N ALA A 153 14.09 2.92 -5.78
CA ALA A 153 13.87 2.01 -4.67
C ALA A 153 14.13 0.54 -5.06
N PRO A 154 14.45 -0.37 -4.12
CA PRO A 154 14.71 -1.78 -4.40
C PRO A 154 13.59 -2.48 -5.18
N LEU A 155 12.34 -2.16 -4.87
CA LEU A 155 11.16 -2.71 -5.55
C LEU A 155 10.58 -1.77 -6.63
N SER A 156 11.28 -0.67 -6.93
CA SER A 156 11.06 0.17 -8.12
C SER A 156 12.43 0.53 -8.74
N PRO A 157 13.17 -0.46 -9.25
CA PRO A 157 14.58 -0.29 -9.58
C PRO A 157 14.81 0.53 -10.86
N ILE A 158 13.77 0.63 -11.70
CA ILE A 158 13.79 1.43 -12.92
C ILE A 158 13.54 2.92 -12.58
N GLY A 159 12.88 3.20 -11.44
CA GLY A 159 12.70 4.54 -10.90
C GLY A 159 12.27 5.56 -11.96
N GLN A 160 12.99 6.68 -12.03
CA GLN A 160 12.84 7.71 -13.07
C GLN A 160 13.72 7.51 -14.30
N TYR A 161 14.53 6.44 -14.33
CA TYR A 161 15.53 6.25 -15.38
C TYR A 161 14.90 5.83 -16.71
N PHE A 162 13.66 5.34 -16.69
CA PHE A 162 12.82 5.14 -17.86
C PHE A 162 11.43 5.72 -17.58
N ASN A 163 11.13 6.85 -18.22
CA ASN A 163 9.80 7.44 -18.34
C ASN A 163 9.56 7.81 -19.82
#